data_AF-A0A914TG26-F1
#
_entry.id   AF-A0A914TG26-F1
#
_cell.length_a   1.000
_cell.length_b   1.000
_cell.length_c   1.000
_cell.angle_alpha   90.00
_cell.angle_beta   90.00
_cell.angle_gamma   90.00
#
_symmetry.space_group_name_H-M   'P 1'
#
loop_
_entity.id
_entity.type
_entity.pdbx_description
1 polymer ?
#
loop_
_entity_poly.entity_id
_entity_poly.type
_entity_poly.pdbx_seq_one_letter_code
_entity_poly.pdbx_strand_id
1 'polypeptide(L)'
;MATDASIDCTNLADFQRLLNKYRGVEDRIMFQLNASFSTRSFKDAKATVQICHGIEEKLESVRKLRSDLFNRCINENYEIVQKFKDDDSKFQLVRNANSTLRQIRNEQAVDEIIHSQAERVVNDRCKKEAIL
;
A
#
# COMPACT_ATOMS: atom_id res chain seq x y z
N MET A 1 9.49 10.60 9.27
CA MET A 1 8.41 9.60 9.08
C MET A 1 8.67 8.48 10.06
N ALA A 2 7.71 8.17 10.94
CA ALA A 2 7.91 7.21 12.02
C ALA A 2 8.20 5.82 11.46
N THR A 3 9.33 5.23 11.87
CA THR A 3 9.74 3.88 11.54
C THR A 3 8.76 2.89 12.15
N ASP A 4 8.14 2.11 11.28
CA ASP A 4 7.03 1.20 11.51
C ASP A 4 7.47 -0.13 12.16
N ALA A 5 8.37 -0.01 13.14
CA ALA A 5 9.25 -1.07 13.64
C ALA A 5 8.59 -2.02 14.66
N SER A 6 7.27 -2.07 14.78
CA SER A 6 6.62 -2.91 15.80
C SER A 6 5.23 -3.37 15.36
N ILE A 7 5.16 -4.12 14.27
CA ILE A 7 4.00 -5.00 14.06
C ILE A 7 4.47 -6.45 14.20
N ASP A 8 3.59 -7.27 14.74
CA ASP A 8 3.75 -8.71 14.69
C ASP A 8 3.07 -9.23 13.41
N CYS A 9 3.85 -9.66 12.42
CA CYS A 9 3.29 -10.19 11.17
C CYS A 9 2.57 -11.54 11.36
N THR A 10 2.75 -12.22 12.49
CA THR A 10 2.00 -13.44 12.81
C THR A 10 0.58 -13.12 13.29
N ASN A 11 0.36 -11.88 13.74
CA ASN A 11 -0.94 -11.34 14.09
C ASN A 11 -1.58 -10.62 12.89
N LEU A 12 -2.58 -11.27 12.29
CA LEU A 12 -3.30 -10.72 11.14
C LEU A 12 -3.91 -9.32 11.42
N ALA A 13 -4.37 -9.05 12.64
CA ALA A 13 -4.97 -7.77 12.98
C ALA A 13 -3.94 -6.62 12.97
N ASP A 14 -2.70 -6.90 13.36
CA ASP A 14 -1.61 -5.92 13.33
C ASP A 14 -1.21 -5.58 11.89
N PHE A 15 -1.09 -6.60 11.04
CA PHE A 15 -0.91 -6.43 9.60
C PHE A 15 -2.03 -5.58 8.98
N GLN A 16 -3.30 -5.92 9.24
CA GLN A 16 -4.45 -5.21 8.68
C GLN A 16 -4.52 -3.76 9.16
N ARG A 17 -4.27 -3.51 10.45
CA ARG A 17 -4.25 -2.14 11.02
C ARG A 17 -3.27 -1.26 10.25
N LEU A 18 -2.07 -1.78 10.01
CA LEU A 18 -1.05 -1.02 9.33
C LEU A 18 -1.31 -0.88 7.83
N LEU A 19 -1.77 -1.93 7.15
CA LEU A 19 -2.18 -1.86 5.76
C LEU A 19 -3.24 -0.76 5.56
N ASN A 20 -4.23 -0.69 6.45
CA ASN A 20 -5.26 0.35 6.43
C ASN A 20 -4.70 1.75 6.70
N LYS A 21 -3.68 1.88 7.55
CA LYS A 21 -2.97 3.16 7.76
C LYS A 21 -2.30 3.62 6.46
N TYR A 22 -1.64 2.72 5.72
CA TYR A 22 -1.03 3.05 4.43
C TYR A 22 -2.06 3.40 3.37
N ARG A 23 -3.16 2.65 3.27
CA ARG A 23 -4.31 2.98 2.40
C ARG A 23 -4.87 4.37 2.71
N GLY A 24 -5.07 4.69 3.99
CA GLY A 24 -5.54 6.01 4.41
C GLY A 24 -4.56 7.15 4.14
N VAL A 25 -3.26 6.88 4.00
CA VAL A 25 -2.28 7.87 3.54
C VAL A 25 -2.39 8.08 2.03
N GLU A 26 -2.52 7.00 1.25
CA GLU A 26 -2.75 7.07 -0.20
C GLU A 26 -4.05 7.84 -0.52
N ASP A 27 -5.14 7.56 0.18
CA ASP A 27 -6.42 8.28 0.02
C ASP A 27 -6.29 9.78 0.25
N ARG A 28 -5.50 10.20 1.25
CA ARG A 28 -5.22 11.63 1.50
C ARG A 28 -4.41 12.26 0.38
N ILE A 29 -3.45 11.51 -0.20
CA ILE A 29 -2.68 11.98 -1.36
C ILE A 29 -3.60 12.16 -2.57
N MET A 30 -4.49 11.20 -2.83
CA MET A 30 -5.49 11.29 -3.91
C MET A 30 -6.47 12.46 -3.70
N PHE A 31 -6.89 12.71 -2.46
CA PHE A 31 -7.68 13.89 -2.12
C PHE A 31 -6.90 15.18 -2.41
N GLN A 32 -5.62 15.26 -2.07
CA GLN A 32 -4.76 16.42 -2.37
C GLN A 32 -4.67 16.68 -3.88
N LEU A 33 -4.51 15.63 -4.69
CA LEU A 33 -4.52 15.76 -6.16
C LEU A 33 -5.82 16.40 -6.65
N ASN A 34 -6.97 15.90 -6.20
CA ASN A 34 -8.27 16.42 -6.59
C ASN A 34 -8.47 17.87 -6.12
N ALA A 35 -8.08 18.18 -4.88
CA ALA A 35 -8.19 19.52 -4.30
C ALA A 35 -7.31 20.54 -5.04
N SER A 36 -6.08 20.17 -5.40
CA SER A 36 -5.14 21.02 -6.16
C SER A 36 -5.67 21.45 -7.52
N PHE A 37 -6.62 20.70 -8.07
CA PHE A 37 -7.23 20.99 -9.36
C PHE A 37 -8.67 21.51 -9.29
N SER A 38 -9.24 21.71 -8.10
CA SER A 38 -10.63 22.15 -7.90
C SER A 38 -10.85 23.64 -8.21
N THR A 39 -9.81 24.48 -8.12
CA THR A 39 -9.88 25.92 -8.42
C THR A 39 -9.44 26.18 -9.86
N ARG A 40 -10.36 26.64 -10.72
CA ARG A 40 -10.13 26.91 -12.16
C ARG A 40 -9.29 28.17 -12.45
N SER A 41 -9.08 29.03 -11.47
CA SER A 41 -8.40 30.30 -11.68
C SER A 41 -6.89 30.12 -11.62
N PHE A 42 -6.26 30.15 -12.80
CA PHE A 42 -4.81 30.20 -13.02
C PHE A 42 -4.04 28.92 -12.68
N LYS A 43 -4.08 27.94 -13.59
CA LYS A 43 -3.07 26.87 -13.62
C LYS A 43 -2.08 27.21 -14.72
N ASP A 44 -0.88 27.60 -14.31
CA ASP A 44 0.29 27.58 -15.18
C ASP A 44 0.64 26.11 -15.44
N ALA A 45 0.89 25.73 -16.70
CA ALA A 45 1.31 24.38 -17.08
C ALA A 45 2.50 23.90 -16.24
N LYS A 46 3.41 24.81 -15.86
CA LYS A 46 4.53 24.51 -14.97
C LYS A 46 4.07 24.09 -13.57
N ALA A 47 3.04 24.73 -13.03
CA ALA A 47 2.48 24.40 -11.72
C ALA A 47 1.79 23.03 -11.75
N THR A 48 1.06 22.71 -12.83
CA THR A 48 0.44 21.38 -13.01
C THR A 48 1.49 20.26 -13.00
N VAL A 49 2.60 20.43 -13.74
CA VAL A 49 3.68 19.45 -13.78
C VAL A 49 4.30 19.23 -12.39
N GLN A 50 4.57 20.30 -11.66
CA GLN A 50 5.13 20.21 -10.30
C GLN A 50 4.19 19.51 -9.32
N ILE A 51 2.88 19.81 -9.38
CA ILE A 51 1.88 19.15 -8.55
C ILE A 51 1.84 17.65 -8.85
N CYS A 52 1.75 17.28 -10.13
CA CYS A 52 1.68 15.88 -10.55
C CYS A 52 2.91 15.09 -10.13
N HIS A 53 4.11 15.62 -10.35
CA HIS A 53 5.35 15.00 -9.90
C HIS A 53 5.37 14.79 -8.39
N GLY A 54 5.01 15.81 -7.61
CA GLY A 54 4.97 15.71 -6.15
C GLY A 54 3.91 14.74 -5.63
N ILE A 55 2.81 14.53 -6.35
CA ILE A 55 1.82 13.49 -6.03
C ILE A 55 2.38 12.11 -6.34
N GLU A 56 3.00 11.92 -7.50
CA GLU A 56 3.62 10.65 -7.90
C GLU A 56 4.69 10.21 -6.90
N GLU A 57 5.61 11.09 -6.50
CA GLU A 57 6.64 10.78 -5.50
C GLU A 57 6.03 10.34 -4.15
N LYS A 58 4.97 11.03 -3.70
CA LYS A 58 4.27 10.66 -2.46
C LYS A 58 3.58 9.31 -2.59
N LEU A 59 2.91 9.04 -3.71
CA LEU A 59 2.27 7.76 -3.98
C LEU A 59 3.29 6.62 -4.01
N GLU A 60 4.41 6.82 -4.71
CA GLU A 60 5.49 5.82 -4.78
C GLU A 60 6.05 5.53 -3.38
N SER A 61 6.26 6.56 -2.56
CA SER A 61 6.76 6.40 -1.20
C SER A 61 5.85 5.52 -0.33
N VAL A 62 4.52 5.73 -0.37
CA VAL A 62 3.57 4.94 0.44
C VAL A 62 3.37 3.54 -0.13
N ARG A 63 3.39 3.39 -1.46
CA ARG A 63 3.32 2.08 -2.13
C ARG A 63 4.53 1.22 -1.81
N LYS A 64 5.72 1.81 -1.74
CA LYS A 64 6.94 1.12 -1.30
C LYS A 64 6.80 0.60 0.13
N LEU A 65 6.36 1.44 1.07
CA LEU A 65 6.12 1.02 2.46
C LEU A 65 5.13 -0.13 2.57
N ARG A 66 4.08 -0.10 1.75
CA ARG A 66 3.07 -1.17 1.70
C ARG A 66 3.62 -2.45 1.08
N SER A 67 4.41 -2.37 0.02
CA SER A 67 5.09 -3.51 -0.60
C SER A 67 6.08 -4.17 0.39
N ASP A 68 6.87 -3.37 1.10
CA ASP A 68 7.79 -3.85 2.13
C ASP A 68 7.04 -4.57 3.26
N LEU A 69 5.87 -4.05 3.66
CA LEU A 69 4.99 -4.71 4.63
C LEU A 69 4.52 -6.09 4.14
N PHE A 70 4.00 -6.18 2.91
CA PHE A 70 3.56 -7.45 2.32
C PHE A 70 4.71 -8.46 2.30
N ASN A 71 5.86 -8.07 1.76
CA ASN A 71 7.02 -8.95 1.62
C ASN A 71 7.53 -9.44 2.97
N ARG A 72 7.67 -8.53 3.95
CA ARG A 72 8.08 -8.90 5.31
C ARG A 72 7.11 -9.91 5.93
N CYS A 73 5.82 -9.62 5.94
CA CYS A 73 4.86 -10.49 6.63
C CYS A 73 4.65 -11.83 5.92
N ILE A 74 4.79 -11.89 4.60
CA ILE A 74 4.82 -13.16 3.86
C ILE A 74 6.05 -13.97 4.27
N ASN A 75 7.23 -13.36 4.30
CA ASN A 75 8.47 -14.06 4.64
C ASN A 75 8.44 -14.60 6.06
N GLU A 76 8.07 -13.78 7.06
CA GLU A 76 8.02 -14.20 8.46
C GLU A 76 7.07 -15.38 8.70
N ASN A 77 5.86 -15.34 8.12
CA ASN A 77 4.92 -16.47 8.26
C ASN A 77 5.38 -17.70 7.46
N TYR A 78 6.00 -17.50 6.29
CA TYR A 78 6.54 -18.60 5.49
C TYR A 78 7.67 -19.33 6.23
N GLU A 79 8.57 -18.58 6.88
CA GLU A 79 9.65 -19.15 7.71
C GLU A 79 9.09 -19.97 8.88
N ILE A 80 8.02 -19.51 9.55
CA ILE A 80 7.34 -20.27 10.61
C ILE A 80 6.82 -21.61 10.06
N VAL A 81 6.14 -21.58 8.91
CA VAL A 81 5.62 -22.80 8.28
C VAL A 81 6.76 -23.75 7.93
N GLN A 82 7.84 -23.27 7.31
CA GLN A 82 8.96 -24.14 6.93
C GLN A 82 9.69 -24.73 8.13
N LYS A 83 9.84 -23.94 9.20
CA LYS A 83 10.57 -24.36 10.40
C LYS A 83 9.83 -25.43 11.22
N PHE A 84 8.50 -25.38 11.25
CA PHE A 84 7.69 -26.20 12.16
C PHE A 84 6.72 -27.16 11.47
N LYS A 85 6.76 -27.28 10.13
CA LYS A 85 5.84 -28.15 9.36
C LYS A 85 5.82 -29.62 9.80
N ASP A 86 6.93 -30.12 10.33
CA ASP A 86 7.10 -31.53 10.75
C ASP A 86 7.06 -31.68 12.29
N ASP A 87 6.76 -30.61 13.05
CA ASP A 87 6.65 -30.61 14.50
C ASP A 87 5.18 -30.61 14.93
N ASP A 88 4.65 -31.80 15.25
CA ASP A 88 3.26 -31.99 15.68
C ASP A 88 2.89 -31.14 16.91
N SER A 89 3.84 -30.82 17.79
CA SER A 89 3.60 -29.97 18.96
C SER A 89 3.32 -28.51 18.57
N LYS A 90 3.67 -28.11 17.35
CA LYS A 90 3.49 -26.77 16.79
C LYS A 90 2.41 -26.70 15.72
N PHE A 91 1.58 -27.74 15.58
CA PHE A 91 0.50 -27.80 14.60
C PHE A 91 -0.37 -26.52 14.56
N GLN A 92 -0.79 -26.00 15.72
CA GLN A 92 -1.63 -24.80 15.79
C GLN A 92 -0.90 -23.55 15.27
N LEU A 93 0.40 -23.42 15.55
CA LEU A 93 1.23 -22.31 15.08
C LEU A 93 1.32 -22.34 13.55
N VAL A 94 1.62 -23.50 12.97
CA VAL A 94 1.70 -23.70 11.51
C VAL A 94 0.35 -23.46 10.84
N ARG A 95 -0.74 -23.93 11.45
CA ARG A 95 -2.10 -23.68 10.97
C ARG A 95 -2.42 -22.18 10.94
N ASN A 96 -2.08 -21.46 12.00
CA ASN A 96 -2.29 -20.02 12.09
C ASN A 96 -1.46 -19.27 11.03
N ALA A 97 -0.16 -19.59 10.91
CA ALA A 97 0.72 -18.97 9.93
C ALA A 97 0.23 -19.19 8.47
N ASN A 98 -0.22 -20.40 8.14
CA ASN A 98 -0.83 -20.70 6.83
C ASN A 98 -2.11 -19.90 6.57
N SER A 99 -2.98 -19.77 7.57
CA SER A 99 -4.20 -18.96 7.47
C SER A 99 -3.85 -17.48 7.22
N THR A 100 -2.90 -16.94 8.00
CA THR A 100 -2.42 -15.57 7.86
C THR A 100 -1.79 -15.33 6.49
N LEU A 101 -0.93 -16.24 6.00
CA LEU A 101 -0.34 -16.17 4.65
C LEU A 101 -1.40 -16.07 3.55
N ARG A 102 -2.44 -16.92 3.64
CA ARG A 102 -3.54 -16.90 2.67
C ARG A 102 -4.24 -15.54 2.66
N GLN A 103 -4.50 -14.96 3.84
CA GLN A 103 -5.15 -13.65 3.94
C GLN A 103 -4.26 -12.54 3.40
N ILE A 104 -2.96 -12.54 3.73
CA ILE A 104 -2.01 -11.53 3.24
C ILE A 104 -1.91 -11.58 1.70
N ARG A 105 -1.83 -12.76 1.09
CA ARG A 105 -1.78 -12.91 -0.37
C ARG A 105 -3.07 -12.43 -1.06
N ASN A 106 -4.22 -12.67 -0.45
CA ASN A 106 -5.48 -12.13 -0.96
C ASN A 106 -5.47 -10.59 -0.93
N GLU A 107 -5.02 -9.99 0.18
CA GLU A 107 -4.87 -8.54 0.29
C GLU A 107 -3.86 -7.97 -0.71
N GLN A 108 -2.77 -8.70 -0.99
CA GLN A 108 -1.79 -8.31 -1.99
C GLN A 108 -2.39 -8.27 -3.40
N ALA A 109 -3.15 -9.32 -3.78
CA ALA A 109 -3.83 -9.36 -5.07
C ALA A 109 -4.88 -8.23 -5.22
N VAL A 110 -5.61 -7.92 -4.13
CA VAL A 110 -6.53 -6.77 -4.10
C VAL A 110 -5.77 -5.45 -4.26
N ASP A 111 -4.62 -5.32 -3.60
CA ASP A 111 -3.79 -4.12 -3.66
C ASP A 111 -3.27 -3.83 -5.07
N GLU A 112 -2.82 -4.86 -5.79
CA GLU A 112 -2.37 -4.75 -7.18
C GLU A 112 -3.48 -4.24 -8.11
N ILE A 113 -4.70 -4.72 -7.93
CA ILE A 113 -5.86 -4.28 -8.70
C ILE A 113 -6.15 -2.79 -8.42
N ILE A 114 -6.23 -2.41 -7.14
CA ILE A 114 -6.52 -1.03 -6.72
C ILE A 114 -5.42 -0.08 -7.22
N HIS A 115 -4.16 -0.49 -7.10
CA HIS A 115 -3.01 0.25 -7.58
C HIS A 115 -3.11 0.55 -9.09
N SER A 116 -3.39 -0.47 -9.91
CA SER A 116 -3.54 -0.29 -11.36
C SER A 116 -4.68 0.68 -11.74
N GLN A 117 -5.74 0.73 -10.93
CA GLN A 117 -6.85 1.67 -11.13
C GLN A 117 -6.45 3.09 -10.70
N ALA A 118 -5.78 3.23 -9.55
CA ALA A 118 -5.32 4.50 -9.04
C ALA A 118 -4.31 5.18 -10.00
N GLU A 119 -3.37 4.42 -10.57
CA GLU A 119 -2.42 4.95 -11.56
C GLU A 119 -3.09 5.54 -12.78
N ARG A 120 -4.12 4.85 -13.31
CA ARG A 120 -4.91 5.37 -14.44
C ARG A 120 -5.57 6.70 -14.08
N VAL A 121 -6.19 6.79 -12.90
CA VAL A 121 -6.85 8.02 -12.44
C VAL A 121 -5.86 9.18 -12.30
N VAL A 122 -4.68 8.94 -11.71
CA VAL A 122 -3.64 9.96 -11.57
C VAL A 122 -3.17 10.44 -12.94
N ASN A 123 -2.83 9.50 -13.84
CA ASN A 123 -2.33 9.82 -15.17
C ASN A 123 -3.37 10.60 -15.99
N ASP A 124 -4.62 10.16 -16.00
CA ASP A 124 -5.71 10.83 -16.72
C ASP A 124 -5.95 12.24 -16.18
N ARG A 125 -5.91 12.40 -14.85
CA ARG A 125 -6.08 13.71 -14.22
C ARG A 125 -4.94 14.65 -14.58
N CYS A 126 -3.70 14.19 -14.46
CA CYS A 126 -2.51 14.98 -14.76
C CYS A 126 -2.41 15.36 -16.23
N LYS A 127 -2.72 14.43 -17.15
CA LYS A 127 -2.80 14.73 -18.58
C LYS A 127 -3.87 15.77 -18.91
N LYS A 128 -5.07 15.62 -18.34
CA LYS A 128 -6.18 16.54 -18.58
C LYS A 128 -5.83 17.98 -18.20
N GLU A 129 -5.16 18.17 -17.06
CA GLU A 129 -4.82 19.49 -16.53
C GLU A 129 -3.56 20.09 -17.16
N ALA A 130 -2.77 19.31 -17.91
CA ALA A 130 -1.61 19.78 -18.66
C ALA A 130 -1.95 20.29 -20.08
N ILE A 131 -3.15 19.96 -20.58
CA ILE A 131 -3.67 20.35 -21.90
C ILE A 131 -4.55 21.62 -21.81
N LEU A 132 -5.03 21.96 -20.61
CA LEU A 132 -5.83 23.15 -20.30
C LEU A 132 -4.96 24.31 -19.83
#